data_AF-A0A4Y2L8P5-F1
#
_entry.id   AF-A0A4Y2L8P5-F1
#
_cell.length_a   1.000
_cell.length_b   1.000
_cell.length_c   1.000
_cell.angle_alpha   90.00
_cell.angle_beta   90.00
_cell.angle_gamma   90.00
#
_symmetry.space_group_name_H-M   'P 1'
#
loop_
_entity.id
_entity.type
_entity.pdbx_description
1 polymer ?
#
loop_
_entity_poly.entity_id
_entity_poly.type
_entity_poly.pdbx_seq_one_letter_code
_entity_poly.pdbx_strand_id
1 'polypeptide(L)'
;MFDKSTTNWKKRQRGGQNVIGRLPVVSILDIERYYLRMLLLRKSGAISFDDILTVNGLRCITFQQACQEYGLLRGDQQWHDALNDTAQFQSPRQLRMLFAMICVLEKWRMFQIYGCNIVHL
;
A
#
# COMPACT_ATOMS: atom_id res chain seq x y z
N MET A 1 26.63 -3.63 10.88
CA MET A 1 26.39 -4.95 10.25
C MET A 1 27.43 -5.89 10.84
N PHE A 2 27.05 -7.08 11.29
CA PHE A 2 27.98 -7.97 11.99
C PHE A 2 28.91 -8.65 10.98
N ASP A 3 30.22 -8.55 11.20
CA ASP A 3 31.22 -9.19 10.35
C ASP A 3 31.67 -10.51 10.99
N LYS A 4 31.36 -11.62 10.31
CA LYS A 4 31.61 -12.97 10.84
C LYS A 4 33.09 -13.35 10.84
N SER A 5 33.91 -12.79 9.96
CA SER A 5 35.34 -13.15 9.85
C SER A 5 36.19 -12.49 10.93
N THR A 6 35.77 -11.30 11.37
CA THR A 6 36.47 -10.54 12.41
C THR A 6 35.74 -10.57 13.75
N THR A 7 34.59 -11.25 13.85
CA THR A 7 33.73 -11.32 15.06
C THR A 7 33.42 -9.96 15.68
N ASN A 8 33.42 -8.91 14.85
CA ASN A 8 33.32 -7.54 15.31
C ASN A 8 32.05 -6.87 14.77
N TRP A 9 31.47 -6.03 15.63
CA TRP A 9 30.33 -5.20 15.26
C TRP A 9 30.82 -3.96 14.51
N LYS A 10 30.64 -3.92 13.18
CA LYS A 10 30.88 -2.68 12.42
C LYS A 10 29.80 -1.65 12.72
N LYS A 11 30.22 -0.46 13.16
CA LYS A 11 29.34 0.70 13.39
C LYS A 11 28.54 0.97 12.12
N ARG A 12 27.22 1.09 12.26
CA ARG A 12 26.33 1.37 11.12
C ARG A 12 26.67 2.74 10.57
N GLN A 13 27.09 2.83 9.30
CA GLN A 13 27.23 4.11 8.62
C GLN A 13 25.82 4.69 8.42
N ARG A 14 25.49 5.74 9.17
CA ARG A 14 24.32 6.60 8.92
C ARG A 14 24.85 7.84 8.22
N GLY A 15 24.35 8.14 7.02
CA GLY A 15 24.74 9.36 6.28
C GLY A 15 25.57 9.15 5.02
N GLY A 16 25.61 7.95 4.43
CA GLY A 16 26.00 7.84 3.02
C GLY A 16 24.95 8.53 2.14
N GLN A 17 25.36 9.19 1.05
CA GLN A 17 24.46 9.89 0.12
C GLN A 17 23.26 9.04 -0.35
N ASN A 18 23.37 7.70 -0.29
CA ASN A 18 22.37 6.73 -0.74
C ASN A 18 21.80 5.84 0.38
N VAL A 19 21.62 6.35 1.60
CA VAL A 19 20.91 5.57 2.65
C VAL A 19 19.40 5.76 2.48
N ILE A 20 18.74 4.75 1.92
CA ILE A 20 17.27 4.68 1.90
C ILE A 20 16.78 4.53 3.35
N GLY A 21 16.10 5.55 3.86
CA GLY A 21 15.48 5.52 5.18
C GLY A 21 14.39 4.46 5.29
N ARG A 22 14.05 4.05 6.52
CA ARG A 22 12.86 3.20 6.74
C ARG A 22 11.62 4.02 6.42
N LEU A 23 10.71 3.44 5.63
CA LEU A 23 9.43 4.07 5.33
C LEU A 23 8.59 4.13 6.62
N PRO A 24 8.21 5.33 7.10
CA PRO A 24 7.51 5.47 8.37
C PRO A 24 6.19 4.71 8.36
N VAL A 25 5.77 4.22 9.53
CA VAL A 25 4.44 3.64 9.67
C VAL A 25 3.44 4.75 9.35
N VAL A 26 2.66 4.55 8.29
CA VAL A 26 1.69 5.53 7.81
C VAL A 26 0.33 5.16 8.39
N SER A 27 -0.30 6.11 9.09
CA SER A 27 -1.69 5.99 9.53
C SER A 27 -2.63 5.95 8.33
N ILE A 28 -3.68 5.14 8.41
CA ILE A 28 -4.73 5.03 7.37
C ILE A 28 -5.49 6.34 7.19
N LEU A 29 -5.58 7.17 8.25
CA LEU A 29 -6.19 8.50 8.19
C LEU A 29 -5.38 9.46 7.30
N ASP A 30 -4.11 9.14 7.06
CA ASP A 30 -3.21 9.91 6.21
C ASP A 30 -3.18 9.28 4.80
N ILE A 31 -4.29 9.47 4.10
CA ILE A 31 -4.60 8.85 2.80
C ILE A 31 -3.53 9.19 1.75
N GLU A 32 -3.05 10.44 1.74
CA GLU A 32 -2.00 10.90 0.82
C GLU A 32 -0.68 10.12 1.04
N ARG A 33 -0.23 9.98 2.29
CA ARG A 33 0.97 9.21 2.59
C ARG A 33 0.79 7.72 2.34
N TYR A 34 -0.43 7.20 2.47
CA TYR A 34 -0.75 5.81 2.15
C TYR A 34 -0.52 5.52 0.66
N TYR A 35 -1.07 6.35 -0.23
CA TYR A 35 -0.86 6.21 -1.66
C TYR A 35 0.60 6.43 -2.07
N LEU A 36 1.27 7.42 -1.47
CA LEU A 36 2.71 7.63 -1.69
C LEU A 36 3.53 6.38 -1.31
N ARG A 37 3.22 5.76 -0.16
CA ARG A 37 3.87 4.52 0.27
C ARG A 37 3.64 3.37 -0.71
N MET A 38 2.41 3.22 -1.22
CA MET A 38 2.11 2.21 -2.24
C MET A 38 2.93 2.41 -3.52
N LEU A 39 3.05 3.66 -3.99
CA LEU A 39 3.84 3.98 -5.18
C LEU A 39 5.34 3.74 -4.96
N LEU A 40 5.88 4.15 -3.82
CA LEU A 40 7.29 3.94 -3.47
C LEU A 40 7.67 2.46 -3.37
N LEU A 41 6.74 1.60 -2.94
CA LEU A 41 6.96 0.16 -2.88
C LEU A 41 6.97 -0.49 -4.27
N ARG A 42 6.32 0.13 -5.28
CA ARG A 42 6.20 -0.42 -6.63
C ARG A 42 7.21 0.19 -7.61
N LYS A 43 7.49 1.48 -7.49
CA LYS A 43 8.33 2.26 -8.40
C LYS A 43 9.74 2.41 -7.85
N SER A 44 10.67 1.59 -8.35
CA SER A 44 12.08 1.70 -8.04
C SER A 44 12.75 2.84 -8.81
N GLY A 45 13.61 3.62 -8.16
CA GLY A 45 14.49 4.58 -8.83
C GLY A 45 13.87 5.95 -9.17
N ALA A 46 12.71 6.29 -8.61
CA ALA A 46 12.19 7.65 -8.70
C ALA A 46 13.14 8.62 -7.98
N ILE A 47 13.51 9.73 -8.63
CA ILE A 47 14.41 10.75 -8.07
C ILE A 47 13.65 12.00 -7.61
N SER A 48 12.39 12.16 -8.04
CA SER A 48 11.51 13.26 -7.64
C SER A 48 10.07 12.80 -7.38
N PHE A 49 9.28 13.64 -6.70
CA PHE A 49 7.83 13.41 -6.57
C PHE A 49 7.10 13.46 -7.92
N ASP A 50 7.60 14.28 -8.85
CA ASP A 50 7.04 14.38 -10.19
C ASP A 50 7.22 13.07 -10.96
N ASP A 51 8.36 12.40 -10.78
CA ASP A 51 8.58 11.07 -11.32
C ASP A 51 7.61 10.06 -10.71
N ILE A 52 7.36 10.14 -9.40
CA ILE A 52 6.43 9.23 -8.71
C ILE A 52 5.01 9.38 -9.27
N LEU A 53 4.58 10.62 -9.54
CA LEU A 53 3.28 10.93 -10.13
C LEU A 53 3.19 10.63 -11.63
N THR A 54 4.31 10.43 -12.31
CA THR A 54 4.34 10.12 -13.74
C THR A 54 4.18 8.61 -13.97
N VAL A 55 3.05 8.19 -14.53
CA VAL A 55 2.74 6.79 -14.84
C VAL A 55 2.54 6.65 -16.34
N ASN A 56 3.26 5.74 -16.99
CA ASN A 56 3.17 5.51 -18.45
C ASN A 56 3.33 6.78 -19.31
N GLY A 57 4.12 7.76 -18.85
CA GLY A 57 4.35 9.04 -19.55
C GLY A 57 3.28 10.10 -19.30
N LEU A 58 2.24 9.81 -18.52
CA LEU A 58 1.22 10.77 -18.09
C LEU A 58 1.49 11.21 -16.65
N ARG A 59 1.52 12.52 -16.42
CA ARG A 59 1.68 13.09 -15.09
C ARG A 59 0.33 13.21 -14.38
N CYS A 60 0.16 12.44 -13.32
CA CYS A 60 -1.03 12.51 -12.47
C CYS A 60 -0.97 13.71 -11.52
N ILE A 61 -2.14 14.18 -11.08
CA ILE A 61 -2.24 15.32 -10.15
C ILE A 61 -2.09 14.85 -8.70
N THR A 62 -2.59 13.65 -8.38
CA THR A 62 -2.60 13.09 -7.03
C THR A 62 -1.93 11.72 -6.98
N PHE A 63 -1.41 11.34 -5.81
CA PHE A 63 -0.84 10.01 -5.60
C PHE A 63 -1.91 8.91 -5.74
N GLN A 64 -3.16 9.23 -5.41
CA GLN A 64 -4.29 8.33 -5.65
C GLN A 64 -4.45 8.03 -7.13
N GLN A 65 -4.48 9.06 -7.98
CA GLN A 65 -4.63 8.90 -9.42
C GLN A 65 -3.46 8.12 -10.01
N ALA A 66 -2.23 8.41 -9.56
CA ALA A 66 -1.05 7.62 -9.96
C ALA A 66 -1.19 6.14 -9.55
N CYS A 67 -1.73 5.85 -8.35
CA CYS A 67 -2.02 4.47 -7.95
C CYS A 67 -3.10 3.80 -8.83
N GLN A 68 -4.11 4.55 -9.28
CA GLN A 68 -5.15 4.05 -10.19
C GLN A 68 -4.56 3.69 -11.56
N GLU A 69 -3.77 4.59 -12.15
CA GLU A 69 -3.09 4.37 -13.43
C GLU A 69 -2.09 3.21 -13.37
N TYR A 70 -1.42 3.02 -12.23
CA TYR A 70 -0.56 1.86 -11.99
C TYR A 70 -1.34 0.55 -11.78
N GLY A 71 -2.67 0.59 -11.65
CA GLY A 71 -3.51 -0.58 -11.35
C GLY A 71 -3.34 -1.12 -9.92
N LEU A 72 -2.85 -0.30 -8.99
CA LEU A 72 -2.64 -0.69 -7.59
C LEU A 72 -3.93 -0.62 -6.77
N LEU A 73 -4.91 0.16 -7.24
CA LEU A 73 -6.21 0.28 -6.61
C LEU A 73 -7.20 -0.64 -7.33
N ARG A 74 -7.63 -1.71 -6.63
CA ARG A 74 -8.85 -2.41 -7.04
C ARG A 74 -10.02 -1.54 -6.60
N GLY A 75 -10.90 -1.20 -7.54
CA GLY A 75 -12.12 -0.46 -7.23
C GLY A 75 -13.09 -1.29 -6.39
N ASP A 76 -14.01 -0.59 -5.73
CA ASP A 76 -15.03 -1.19 -4.87
C ASP A 76 -16.17 -1.83 -5.67
N GLN A 77 -16.06 -1.88 -7.00
CA GLN A 77 -17.10 -2.35 -7.90
C GLN A 77 -17.52 -3.79 -7.57
N GLN A 78 -16.55 -4.67 -7.34
CA GLN A 78 -16.79 -6.06 -6.95
C GLN A 78 -17.66 -6.19 -5.68
N TRP A 79 -17.54 -5.24 -4.74
CA TRP A 79 -18.33 -5.23 -3.51
C TRP A 79 -19.71 -4.65 -3.73
N HIS A 80 -19.82 -3.63 -4.58
CA HIS A 80 -21.11 -3.07 -4.99
C HIS A 80 -21.94 -4.11 -5.74
N ASP A 81 -21.34 -4.82 -6.69
CA ASP A 81 -22.00 -5.87 -7.46
C ASP A 81 -22.47 -7.00 -6.52
N ALA A 82 -21.61 -7.47 -5.61
CA ALA A 82 -21.97 -8.49 -4.63
C ALA A 82 -23.11 -8.06 -3.69
N LEU A 83 -23.13 -6.79 -3.26
CA LEU A 83 -24.21 -6.24 -2.43
C LEU A 83 -25.51 -6.12 -3.23
N ASN A 84 -25.45 -5.69 -4.49
CA ASN A 84 -26.60 -5.56 -5.36
C ASN A 84 -27.24 -6.92 -5.66
N ASP A 85 -26.43 -7.93 -5.98
CA ASP A 85 -26.90 -9.30 -6.19
C ASP A 85 -27.53 -9.86 -4.90
N THR A 86 -26.88 -9.65 -3.76
CA THR A 86 -27.41 -10.10 -2.46
C THR A 86 -28.72 -9.40 -2.10
N ALA A 87 -28.87 -8.13 -2.44
CA ALA A 87 -30.11 -7.38 -2.20
C ALA A 87 -31.28 -7.90 -3.06
N GLN A 88 -31.01 -8.46 -4.23
CA GLN A 88 -32.03 -9.02 -5.12
C GLN A 88 -32.45 -10.45 -4.73
N PHE A 89 -31.54 -11.27 -4.21
CA PHE A 89 -31.78 -12.71 -4.02
C PHE A 89 -31.82 -13.20 -2.57
N GLN A 90 -31.34 -12.42 -1.59
CA GLN A 90 -31.11 -12.90 -0.23
C GLN A 90 -31.93 -12.15 0.83
N SER A 91 -32.04 -12.77 2.01
CA SER A 91 -32.75 -12.16 3.14
C SER A 91 -32.01 -10.90 3.66
N PRO A 92 -32.73 -9.94 4.28
CA PRO A 92 -32.13 -8.75 4.88
C PRO A 92 -31.08 -9.04 5.97
N ARG A 93 -31.07 -10.25 6.54
CA ARG A 93 -30.04 -10.69 7.48
C ARG A 93 -28.71 -10.99 6.78
N GLN A 94 -28.76 -11.66 5.63
CA GLN A 94 -27.56 -12.00 4.85
C GLN A 94 -26.92 -10.75 4.25
N LEU A 95 -27.71 -9.79 3.77
CA LEU A 95 -27.20 -8.50 3.30
C LEU A 95 -26.42 -7.75 4.40
N ARG A 96 -26.97 -7.69 5.63
CA ARG A 96 -26.29 -7.08 6.78
C ARG A 96 -24.99 -7.79 7.16
N MET A 97 -24.99 -9.13 7.11
CA MET A 97 -23.76 -9.90 7.37
C MET A 97 -22.70 -9.67 6.29
N LEU A 98 -23.10 -9.63 5.01
CA LEU A 98 -22.20 -9.34 3.90
C LEU A 98 -21.58 -7.94 4.03
N PHE A 99 -22.40 -6.93 4.35
CA PHE A 99 -21.91 -5.58 4.60
C PHE A 99 -20.89 -5.54 5.75
N ALA A 100 -21.18 -6.18 6.88
CA ALA A 100 -20.25 -6.26 8.00
C ALA A 100 -18.94 -6.98 7.61
N MET A 101 -19.01 -8.05 6.82
CA MET A 101 -17.83 -8.74 6.29
C MET A 101 -16.98 -7.82 5.40
N ILE A 102 -17.59 -7.06 4.50
CA ILE A 102 -16.88 -6.11 3.64
C ILE A 102 -16.17 -5.05 4.50
N CYS A 103 -16.85 -4.44 5.47
CA CYS A 103 -16.24 -3.46 6.39
C CYS A 103 -15.05 -4.03 7.19
N VAL A 104 -15.12 -5.30 7.56
CA VAL A 104 -14.03 -5.98 8.26
C VAL A 104 -12.89 -6.32 7.29
N LEU A 105 -13.19 -6.83 6.10
CA LEU A 105 -12.18 -7.21 5.08
C LEU A 105 -11.35 -6.02 4.58
N GLU A 106 -11.95 -4.85 4.40
CA GLU A 106 -11.21 -3.63 4.05
C GLU A 106 -10.17 -3.26 5.13
N LYS A 107 -10.45 -3.57 6.41
CA LYS A 107 -9.45 -3.45 7.49
C LYS A 107 -8.36 -4.53 7.43
N TRP A 108 -8.66 -5.75 7.02
CA TRP A 108 -7.68 -6.86 6.95
C TRP A 108 -6.74 -6.80 5.75
N ARG A 109 -7.23 -6.36 4.57
CA ARG A 109 -6.39 -6.11 3.38
C ARG A 109 -5.23 -5.17 3.71
N MET A 110 -5.53 -4.15 4.51
CA MET A 110 -4.52 -3.23 5.01
C MET A 110 -3.50 -3.95 5.88
N PHE A 111 -3.93 -4.78 6.85
CA PHE A 111 -3.03 -5.52 7.72
C PHE A 111 -2.04 -6.45 6.97
N GLN A 112 -2.47 -7.09 5.89
CA GLN A 112 -1.59 -7.93 5.05
C GLN A 112 -0.51 -7.11 4.31
N ILE A 113 -0.84 -5.91 3.81
CA ILE A 113 0.14 -5.01 3.17
C ILE A 113 1.13 -4.44 4.21
N TYR A 114 0.65 -4.14 5.42
CA TYR A 114 1.51 -3.66 6.52
C TYR A 114 2.39 -4.77 7.12
N GLY A 115 1.95 -6.03 7.12
CA GLY A 115 2.68 -7.17 7.72
C GLY A 115 3.69 -7.87 6.78
N CYS A 116 3.47 -7.85 5.46
CA CYS A 116 4.29 -8.64 4.53
C CYS A 116 5.73 -8.10 4.28
N ASN A 117 6.10 -6.93 4.81
CA ASN A 117 7.45 -6.37 4.62
C ASN A 117 8.47 -6.75 5.72
N ILE A 118 8.19 -7.77 6.54
CA ILE A 118 9.14 -8.26 7.56
C ILE A 118 9.96 -9.48 7.10
N VAL A 119 9.66 -10.11 5.95
CA VAL A 119 10.29 -11.40 5.58
C VAL A 119 11.24 -11.35 4.36
N HIS A 120 11.51 -10.18 3.78
CA HIS A 120 12.45 -10.07 2.65
C HIS A 120 13.44 -8.88 2.75
N LEU A 121 14.06 -8.69 3.93
CA LEU A 121 15.25 -7.84 4.10
C LEU A 121 16.21 -8.43 5.13
#